data_AF-A0A6C0C660-F1
#
_entry.id   AF-A0A6C0C660-F1
#
_cell.length_a   1.000
_cell.length_b   1.000
_cell.length_c   1.000
_cell.angle_alpha   90.00
_cell.angle_beta   90.00
_cell.angle_gamma   90.00
#
_symmetry.space_group_name_H-M   'P 1'
#
loop_
_entity.id
_entity.type
_entity.pdbx_description
1 polymer ?
#
loop_
_entity_poly.entity_id
_entity_poly.type
_entity_poly.pdbx_seq_one_letter_code
_entity_poly.pdbx_strand_id
1 'polypeptide(L)'
;MDKYALNIDTKSLKKKISYLNNFNNNYNFLNNINLDNFNVYYDILNNYEDFKLKNIYNYIFYKVDNLNYDNNLPKININENISPEKLNKYLNEYINNDLVKSIIIMNSIQQYYYPIK
;
A
#
# COMPACT_ATOMS: atom_id res chain seq x y z
N MET A 1 -16.70 -0.72 23.38
CA MET A 1 -15.77 0.43 23.23
C MET A 1 -14.75 0.04 22.19
N ASP A 2 -14.91 0.62 21.01
CA ASP A 2 -14.28 0.28 19.75
C ASP A 2 -12.76 0.45 19.78
N LYS A 3 -12.03 -0.61 19.44
CA LYS A 3 -10.56 -0.62 19.44
C LYS A 3 -10.05 -0.42 18.00
N TYR A 4 -10.08 0.86 17.61
CA TYR A 4 -9.25 1.55 16.62
C TYR A 4 -9.10 0.96 15.21
N ALA A 5 -9.63 1.72 14.24
CA ALA A 5 -9.46 1.59 12.79
C ALA A 5 -8.00 1.75 12.27
N LEU A 6 -7.04 1.87 13.18
CA LEU A 6 -5.62 2.04 12.93
C LEU A 6 -4.86 1.09 13.87
N ASN A 7 -4.50 -0.08 13.37
CA ASN A 7 -3.74 -1.05 14.14
C ASN A 7 -2.54 -1.51 13.32
N ILE A 8 -1.59 -0.61 13.06
CA ILE A 8 -0.38 -0.92 12.30
C ILE A 8 0.46 -1.93 13.09
N ASP A 9 0.47 -3.20 12.66
CA ASP A 9 1.18 -4.30 13.35
C ASP A 9 2.28 -4.87 12.45
N THR A 10 3.38 -4.14 12.39
CA THR A 10 4.57 -4.53 11.62
C THR A 10 5.24 -5.81 12.14
N LYS A 11 5.04 -6.18 13.42
CA LYS A 11 5.65 -7.38 14.01
C LYS A 11 4.98 -8.66 13.51
N SER A 12 3.65 -8.66 13.41
CA SER A 12 2.90 -9.79 12.83
C SER A 12 3.14 -9.93 11.33
N LEU A 13 3.28 -8.80 10.61
CA LEU A 13 3.61 -8.79 9.18
C LEU A 13 4.98 -9.44 8.90
N LYS A 14 6.03 -9.04 9.63
CA LYS A 14 7.39 -9.59 9.47
C LYS A 14 7.46 -11.11 9.63
N LYS A 15 6.64 -11.72 10.50
CA LYS A 15 6.60 -13.19 10.67
C LYS A 15 6.05 -13.94 9.46
N LYS A 16 5.15 -13.34 8.68
CA LYS A 16 4.54 -13.98 7.48
C LYS A 16 5.36 -13.78 6.21
N ILE A 17 6.19 -12.74 6.13
CA ILE A 17 7.04 -12.42 4.96
C ILE A 17 8.10 -13.51 4.67
N SER A 18 8.29 -14.50 5.55
CA SER A 18 9.42 -15.43 5.51
C SER A 18 9.63 -16.23 4.21
N TYR A 19 8.67 -16.38 3.31
CA TYR A 19 8.89 -17.00 2.00
C TYR A 19 7.83 -16.48 1.05
N LEU A 20 8.17 -15.90 -0.13
CA LEU A 20 7.53 -16.29 -1.40
C LEU A 20 7.97 -15.62 -2.71
N ASN A 21 8.50 -14.39 -2.81
CA ASN A 21 9.17 -13.91 -4.03
C ASN A 21 9.87 -12.57 -3.72
N ASN A 22 11.11 -12.36 -4.18
CA ASN A 22 11.84 -11.11 -3.92
C ASN A 22 11.96 -10.31 -5.22
N PHE A 23 10.83 -9.84 -5.75
CA PHE A 23 10.84 -8.95 -6.91
C PHE A 23 11.40 -7.60 -6.43
N ASN A 24 12.66 -7.32 -6.73
CA ASN A 24 13.34 -6.11 -6.27
C ASN A 24 12.86 -4.87 -7.06
N ASN A 25 11.62 -4.44 -6.81
CA ASN A 25 10.94 -3.40 -7.60
C ASN A 25 11.30 -1.96 -7.22
N ASN A 26 12.21 -1.76 -6.27
CA ASN A 26 12.75 -0.45 -5.86
C ASN A 26 11.68 0.61 -5.54
N TYR A 27 10.63 0.24 -4.81
CA TYR A 27 9.61 1.18 -4.32
C TYR A 27 10.23 2.30 -3.48
N ASN A 28 9.73 3.53 -3.65
CA ASN A 28 10.22 4.72 -2.95
C ASN A 28 9.13 5.74 -2.57
N PHE A 29 7.84 5.41 -2.76
CA PHE A 29 6.70 6.30 -2.52
C PHE A 29 6.51 6.78 -1.05
N LEU A 30 7.33 6.29 -0.11
CA LEU A 30 7.34 6.66 1.33
C LEU A 30 8.71 7.22 1.75
N ASN A 31 9.73 7.24 0.89
CA ASN A 31 11.11 7.60 1.26
C ASN A 31 11.23 9.04 1.76
N ASN A 32 10.36 9.92 1.29
CA ASN A 32 10.36 11.33 1.66
C ASN A 32 9.57 11.61 2.94
N ILE A 33 8.99 10.58 3.56
CA ILE A 33 8.17 10.70 4.77
C ILE A 33 9.00 10.25 5.97
N ASN A 34 9.03 11.07 7.00
CA ASN A 34 9.72 10.74 8.26
C ASN A 34 8.87 9.78 9.11
N LEU A 35 8.75 8.52 8.68
CA LEU A 35 8.04 7.44 9.38
C LEU A 35 8.98 6.27 9.65
N ASP A 36 8.83 5.65 10.81
CA ASP A 36 9.59 4.45 11.13
C ASP A 36 8.98 3.20 10.46
N ASN A 37 9.83 2.24 10.11
CA ASN A 37 9.45 0.90 9.64
C ASN A 37 8.63 0.83 8.33
N PHE A 38 8.65 1.87 7.47
CA PHE A 38 7.93 1.82 6.20
C PHE A 38 8.44 0.74 5.23
N ASN A 39 9.69 0.28 5.38
CA ASN A 39 10.29 -0.76 4.54
C ASN A 39 9.46 -2.05 4.50
N VAL A 40 8.73 -2.38 5.58
CA VAL A 40 7.85 -3.57 5.62
C VAL A 40 6.78 -3.53 4.53
N TYR A 41 6.30 -2.34 4.14
CA TYR A 41 5.30 -2.21 3.08
C TYR A 41 5.91 -2.46 1.71
N TYR A 42 7.17 -2.11 1.50
CA TYR A 42 7.89 -2.45 0.27
C TYR A 42 8.15 -3.95 0.20
N ASP A 43 8.54 -4.56 1.31
CA ASP A 43 8.71 -6.02 1.39
C ASP A 43 7.40 -6.74 1.06
N ILE A 44 6.25 -6.26 1.56
CA ILE A 44 4.94 -6.80 1.22
C ILE A 44 4.70 -6.73 -0.30
N LEU A 45 4.86 -5.55 -0.91
CA LEU A 45 4.60 -5.36 -2.34
C LEU A 45 5.57 -6.15 -3.22
N ASN A 46 6.84 -6.26 -2.84
CA ASN A 46 7.87 -7.04 -3.56
C ASN A 46 7.59 -8.55 -3.56
N ASN A 47 6.70 -9.04 -2.69
CA ASN A 47 6.25 -10.45 -2.69
C ASN A 47 5.06 -10.72 -3.62
N TYR A 48 4.51 -9.69 -4.29
CA TYR A 48 3.35 -9.81 -5.16
C TYR A 48 3.72 -9.73 -6.65
N GLU A 49 3.10 -10.60 -7.45
CA GLU A 49 3.13 -10.54 -8.92
C GLU A 49 2.25 -9.38 -9.44
N ASP A 50 2.53 -8.88 -10.64
CA ASP A 50 1.86 -7.71 -11.26
C ASP A 50 0.33 -7.76 -11.21
N PHE A 51 -0.28 -8.92 -11.48
CA PHE A 51 -1.74 -9.04 -11.42
C PHE A 51 -2.30 -8.89 -10.00
N LYS A 52 -1.53 -9.25 -8.97
CA LYS A 52 -1.91 -9.04 -7.56
C LYS A 52 -1.67 -7.59 -7.15
N LEU A 53 -0.61 -6.95 -7.66
CA LEU A 53 -0.38 -5.51 -7.46
C LEU A 53 -1.56 -4.67 -7.96
N LYS A 54 -2.18 -5.07 -9.08
CA LYS A 54 -3.42 -4.46 -9.57
C LYS A 54 -4.56 -4.55 -8.56
N ASN A 55 -4.73 -5.70 -7.93
CA ASN A 55 -5.78 -5.89 -6.93
C ASN A 55 -5.52 -5.05 -5.68
N ILE A 56 -4.25 -4.93 -5.25
CA ILE A 56 -3.85 -4.06 -4.14
C ILE A 56 -4.14 -2.60 -4.47
N TYR A 57 -3.76 -2.15 -5.67
CA TYR A 57 -4.04 -0.78 -6.11
C TYR A 57 -5.54 -0.47 -6.12
N ASN A 58 -6.35 -1.36 -6.70
CA ASN A 58 -7.80 -1.17 -6.71
C ASN A 58 -8.38 -1.12 -5.30
N TYR A 59 -7.90 -1.99 -4.40
CA TYR A 59 -8.30 -1.95 -3.00
C TYR A 59 -7.97 -0.61 -2.34
N ILE A 60 -6.75 -0.10 -2.55
CA ILE A 60 -6.32 1.22 -2.06
C ILE A 60 -7.22 2.32 -2.62
N PHE A 61 -7.47 2.32 -3.93
CA PHE A 61 -8.33 3.29 -4.60
C PHE A 61 -9.72 3.35 -3.93
N TYR A 62 -10.37 2.19 -3.75
CA TYR A 62 -11.68 2.14 -3.08
C TYR A 62 -11.62 2.56 -1.61
N LYS A 63 -10.53 2.27 -0.89
CA LYS A 63 -10.35 2.72 0.49
C LYS A 63 -10.26 4.24 0.59
N VAL A 64 -9.46 4.87 -0.28
CA VAL A 64 -9.34 6.33 -0.32
C VAL A 64 -10.68 6.97 -0.69
N ASP A 65 -11.34 6.44 -1.71
CA ASP A 65 -12.66 6.91 -2.17
C ASP A 65 -13.70 6.88 -1.05
N ASN A 66 -13.78 5.75 -0.32
CA ASN A 66 -14.71 5.58 0.79
C ASN A 66 -14.43 6.49 2.00
N LEU A 67 -13.19 6.97 2.16
CA LEU A 67 -12.86 7.93 3.21
C LEU A 67 -13.32 9.35 2.86
N ASN A 68 -13.84 9.58 1.64
CA ASN A 68 -14.13 10.91 1.10
C ASN A 68 -12.95 11.88 1.25
N TYR A 69 -11.74 11.33 1.25
CA TYR A 69 -10.50 12.09 1.29
C TYR A 69 -10.05 12.33 -0.15
N ASP A 70 -9.53 13.53 -0.45
CA ASP A 70 -9.23 14.01 -1.80
C ASP A 70 -8.55 12.93 -2.68
N ASN A 71 -9.36 12.22 -3.48
CA ASN A 71 -8.98 11.00 -4.16
C ASN A 71 -8.43 11.31 -5.54
N ASN A 72 -7.20 11.82 -5.56
CA ASN A 72 -6.48 12.12 -6.81
C ASN A 72 -5.75 10.89 -7.39
N LEU A 73 -6.04 9.68 -6.91
CA LEU A 73 -5.50 8.46 -7.51
C LEU A 73 -6.17 8.21 -8.86
N PRO A 74 -5.40 7.89 -9.91
CA PRO A 74 -6.00 7.56 -11.21
C PRO A 74 -6.79 6.26 -11.13
N LYS A 75 -8.06 6.29 -11.57
CA LYS A 75 -8.85 5.07 -11.70
C LYS A 75 -8.30 4.22 -12.85
N ILE A 76 -7.96 2.96 -12.56
CA ILE A 76 -7.42 2.03 -13.57
C ILE A 76 -8.56 1.21 -14.17
N ASN A 77 -8.52 1.03 -15.50
CA ASN A 77 -9.51 0.22 -16.21
C ASN A 77 -9.28 -1.29 -16.01
N ILE A 78 -10.33 -2.09 -16.21
CA ILE A 78 -10.25 -3.55 -16.03
C ILE A 78 -9.25 -4.23 -16.99
N ASN A 79 -8.98 -3.61 -18.15
CA ASN A 79 -8.05 -4.11 -19.17
C ASN A 79 -6.61 -3.61 -18.97
N GLU A 80 -6.39 -2.66 -18.08
CA GLU A 80 -5.07 -2.10 -17.83
C GLU A 80 -4.32 -2.90 -16.75
N ASN A 81 -3.05 -3.19 -16.99
CA ASN A 81 -2.15 -3.75 -15.98
C ASN A 81 -1.43 -2.63 -15.25
N ILE A 82 -1.20 -2.82 -13.95
CA ILE A 82 -0.33 -1.96 -13.16
C ILE A 82 1.03 -2.65 -13.02
N SER A 83 2.08 -2.02 -13.53
CA SER A 83 3.44 -2.45 -13.24
C SER A 83 3.86 -1.92 -11.86
N PRO A 84 4.88 -2.51 -11.22
CA PRO A 84 5.44 -1.99 -9.99
C PRO A 84 5.83 -0.51 -10.08
N GLU A 85 6.42 -0.10 -11.21
CA GLU A 85 6.81 1.28 -11.49
C GLU A 85 5.60 2.24 -11.53
N LYS A 86 4.52 1.85 -12.22
CA LYS A 86 3.29 2.64 -12.26
C LYS A 86 2.64 2.75 -10.89
N LEU A 87 2.58 1.64 -10.15
CA LEU A 87 2.07 1.63 -8.79
C LEU A 87 2.86 2.59 -7.91
N ASN A 88 4.20 2.49 -7.93
CA ASN A 88 5.09 3.37 -7.19
C ASN A 88 4.83 4.84 -7.54
N LYS A 89 4.76 5.15 -8.84
CA LYS A 89 4.50 6.51 -9.33
C LYS A 89 3.16 7.04 -8.81
N TYR A 90 2.07 6.32 -8.99
CA TYR A 90 0.73 6.78 -8.58
C TYR A 90 0.62 6.97 -7.07
N LEU A 91 1.20 6.06 -6.28
CA LEU A 91 1.21 6.22 -4.83
C LEU A 91 2.06 7.42 -4.40
N ASN A 92 3.22 7.61 -5.03
CA ASN A 92 4.10 8.75 -4.73
C ASN A 92 3.45 10.10 -5.08
N GLU A 93 2.80 10.19 -6.25
CA GLU A 93 2.06 11.38 -6.68
C GLU A 93 0.85 11.66 -5.78
N TYR A 94 0.12 10.63 -5.37
CA TYR A 94 -0.99 10.78 -4.43
C TYR A 94 -0.51 11.28 -3.07
N ILE A 95 0.52 10.63 -2.51
CA ILE A 95 1.10 10.96 -1.20
C ILE A 95 1.65 12.38 -1.23
N ASN A 96 2.48 12.73 -2.20
CA ASN A 96 3.04 14.08 -2.35
C ASN A 96 3.58 14.67 -1.03
N ASN A 97 4.37 13.89 -0.30
CA ASN A 97 4.92 14.22 1.03
C ASN A 97 3.88 14.46 2.15
N ASP A 98 2.61 14.11 1.94
CA ASP A 98 1.54 14.21 2.93
C ASP A 98 1.56 13.00 3.89
N LEU A 99 1.75 13.27 5.17
CA LEU A 99 1.81 12.26 6.22
C LEU A 99 0.49 11.48 6.36
N VAL A 100 -0.65 12.16 6.27
CA VAL A 100 -1.98 11.52 6.42
C VAL A 100 -2.22 10.57 5.25
N LYS A 101 -1.94 11.00 4.02
CA LYS A 101 -2.05 10.15 2.84
C LYS A 101 -1.12 8.94 2.93
N SER A 102 0.10 9.13 3.41
CA SER A 102 1.06 8.05 3.64
C SER A 102 0.50 6.99 4.59
N ILE A 103 -0.08 7.44 5.71
CA ILE A 103 -0.72 6.56 6.70
C ILE A 103 -1.90 5.82 6.08
N ILE A 104 -2.74 6.48 5.26
CA ILE A 104 -3.87 5.83 4.57
C ILE A 104 -3.36 4.71 3.65
N ILE A 105 -2.32 4.96 2.86
CA ILE A 105 -1.72 3.95 1.96
C ILE A 105 -1.16 2.77 2.77
N MET A 106 -0.36 3.04 3.80
CA MET A 106 0.22 2.01 4.66
C MET A 106 -0.86 1.13 5.29
N ASN A 107 -1.91 1.73 5.86
CA ASN A 107 -3.02 0.97 6.44
C ASN A 107 -3.77 0.15 5.40
N SER A 108 -3.96 0.70 4.20
CA SER A 108 -4.66 -0.02 3.12
C SER A 108 -3.85 -1.24 2.67
N ILE A 109 -2.54 -1.11 2.47
CA ILE A 109 -1.65 -2.23 2.14
C ILE A 109 -1.70 -3.28 3.25
N GLN A 110 -1.62 -2.84 4.50
CA GLN A 110 -1.68 -3.75 5.64
C GLN A 110 -3.01 -4.50 5.72
N GLN A 111 -4.15 -3.81 5.61
CA GLN A 111 -5.47 -4.45 5.69
C GLN A 111 -5.70 -5.43 4.55
N TYR A 112 -5.13 -5.17 3.37
CA TYR A 112 -5.17 -6.13 2.27
C TYR A 112 -4.36 -7.40 2.58
N TYR A 113 -3.13 -7.24 3.07
CA TYR A 113 -2.24 -8.37 3.38
C TYR A 113 -2.67 -9.14 4.63
N TYR A 114 -3.15 -8.43 5.64
CA TYR A 114 -3.59 -8.96 6.92
C TYR A 114 -4.91 -8.30 7.33
N PRO A 115 -6.05 -8.82 6.83
CA PRO A 115 -7.37 -8.31 7.19
C PRO A 115 -7.60 -8.45 8.69
N ILE A 116 -8.08 -7.37 9.31
CA ILE A 116 -8.55 -7.42 10.70
C ILE A 116 -9.87 -8.20 10.67
N LYS A 117 -9.97 -9.24 11.52
CA LYS A 117 -11.20 -10.03 11.71
C LYS A 117 -12.28 -9.22 12.40
#